data_AF-A0A967NYM3-F1
#
_entry.id   AF-A0A967NYM3-F1
#
_cell.length_a   1.000
_cell.length_b   1.000
_cell.length_c   1.000
_cell.angle_alpha   90.00
_cell.angle_beta   90.00
_cell.angle_gamma   90.00
#
_symmetry.space_group_name_H-M   'P 1'
#
loop_
_entity.id
_entity.type
_entity.pdbx_description
1 polymer ?
#
loop_
_entity_poly.entity_id
_entity_poly.type
_entity_poly.pdbx_seq_one_letter_code
_entity_poly.pdbx_strand_id
1 'polypeptide(L)'
;MHGNEPISKLLLFMQLTVLAVMLLLGLSTHVIAEESASFVGSETCLECHEQHAETYKQSLHTQAWQSIGGQYLESGCESCHGPGEKHVESNDKADIIYYSGKNASGNTGACLACH
;
A
#
# COMPACT_ATOMS: atom_id res chain seq x y z
N MET A 1 37.92 -30.98 -44.22
CA MET A 1 37.82 -30.19 -42.97
C MET A 1 37.04 -28.89 -43.21
N HIS A 2 35.85 -28.97 -43.81
CA HIS A 2 35.01 -27.80 -44.11
C HIS A 2 33.59 -28.15 -43.70
N GLY A 3 33.13 -27.71 -42.54
CA GLY A 3 31.78 -28.08 -42.10
C GLY A 3 31.43 -27.52 -40.72
N ASN A 4 31.20 -26.21 -40.63
CA ASN A 4 30.49 -25.54 -39.52
C ASN A 4 30.50 -24.00 -39.60
N GLU A 5 31.33 -23.38 -40.45
CA GLU A 5 31.39 -21.92 -40.70
C GLU A 5 30.02 -21.19 -40.81
N PRO A 6 29.01 -21.69 -41.55
CA PRO A 6 27.74 -20.96 -41.66
C PRO A 6 26.86 -21.11 -40.42
N ILE A 7 26.99 -22.21 -39.67
CA ILE A 7 26.18 -22.50 -38.48
C ILE A 7 26.68 -21.65 -37.30
N SER A 8 27.99 -21.47 -37.15
CA SER A 8 28.56 -20.62 -36.09
C SER A 8 28.21 -19.14 -36.29
N LYS A 9 28.20 -18.66 -37.54
CA LYS A 9 27.80 -17.28 -37.88
C LYS A 9 26.32 -17.04 -37.64
N LEU A 10 25.46 -18.02 -37.95
CA LEU A 10 24.03 -17.96 -37.69
C LEU A 10 23.71 -17.96 -36.18
N LEU A 11 24.41 -18.77 -35.39
CA LEU A 11 24.28 -18.81 -33.94
C LEU A 11 24.75 -17.51 -33.28
N LEU A 12 25.85 -16.92 -33.76
CA LEU A 12 26.37 -15.65 -33.26
C LEU A 12 25.40 -14.49 -33.57
N PHE A 13 24.81 -14.49 -34.76
CA PHE A 13 23.80 -13.51 -35.14
C PHE A 13 22.54 -13.64 -34.28
N MET A 14 22.10 -14.88 -34.01
CA MET A 14 20.95 -15.17 -33.14
C MET A 14 21.19 -14.71 -31.69
N GLN A 15 22.41 -14.91 -31.17
CA GLN A 15 22.81 -14.44 -29.84
C GLN A 15 22.83 -12.91 -29.74
N LEU A 16 23.36 -12.22 -30.76
CA LEU A 16 23.36 -10.76 -30.83
C LEU A 16 21.95 -10.18 -30.90
N THR A 17 21.04 -10.81 -31.66
CA THR A 17 19.64 -10.36 -31.72
C THR A 17 18.91 -10.54 -30.39
N VAL A 18 19.16 -11.65 -29.67
CA VAL A 18 18.54 -11.90 -28.35
C VAL A 18 19.06 -10.90 -27.31
N LEU A 19 20.35 -10.59 -27.32
CA LEU A 19 20.94 -9.58 -26.43
C LEU A 19 20.40 -8.16 -26.71
N ALA A 20 20.25 -7.78 -27.99
CA ALA A 20 19.68 -6.50 -28.35
C ALA A 20 18.20 -6.36 -27.93
N VAL A 21 17.41 -7.44 -28.06
CA VAL A 21 16.01 -7.46 -27.60
C VAL A 21 15.91 -7.39 -26.08
N MET A 22 16.76 -8.09 -25.34
CA MET A 22 16.83 -8.00 -23.87
C MET A 22 17.21 -6.59 -23.41
N LEU A 23 18.14 -5.94 -24.10
CA LEU A 23 18.56 -4.56 -23.78
C LEU A 23 17.44 -3.54 -24.08
N LEU A 24 16.70 -3.72 -25.18
CA LEU A 24 15.55 -2.88 -25.53
C LEU A 24 14.36 -3.08 -24.57
N LEU A 25 14.13 -4.30 -24.10
CA LEU A 25 13.08 -4.61 -23.12
C LEU A 25 13.43 -4.11 -21.71
N GLY A 26 14.72 -4.07 -21.35
CA GLY A 26 15.18 -3.57 -20.05
C GLY A 26 15.05 -2.06 -19.83
N LEU A 27 14.86 -1.26 -20.89
CA LEU A 27 14.69 0.21 -20.79
C LEU A 27 13.27 0.64 -20.38
N SER A 28 12.31 -0.29 -20.30
CA SER A 28 10.89 0.05 -20.12
C SER A 28 10.38 -0.06 -18.67
N THR A 29 11.23 -0.35 -17.68
CA THR A 29 10.80 -0.30 -16.26
C THR A 29 10.78 1.15 -15.78
N HIS A 30 9.78 1.92 -16.22
CA HIS A 30 9.38 3.11 -15.48
C HIS A 30 8.77 2.63 -14.17
N VAL A 31 9.49 2.83 -13.07
CA VAL A 31 8.93 2.74 -11.72
C VAL A 31 7.92 3.88 -11.62
N ILE A 32 6.64 3.58 -11.84
CA ILE A 32 5.56 4.47 -11.43
C ILE A 32 5.57 4.40 -9.91
N ALA A 33 6.13 5.41 -9.26
CA ALA A 33 5.89 5.64 -7.85
C ALA A 33 4.40 6.01 -7.73
N GLU A 34 3.56 5.07 -7.28
CA GLU A 34 2.27 5.46 -6.74
C GLU A 34 2.53 6.33 -5.51
N GLU A 35 2.02 7.55 -5.54
CA GLU A 35 1.96 8.43 -4.37
C GLU A 35 0.94 7.80 -3.39
N SER A 36 1.45 6.90 -2.54
CA SER A 36 0.67 6.32 -1.46
C SER A 36 0.37 7.41 -0.45
N ALA A 37 -0.90 7.57 -0.09
CA ALA A 37 -1.33 8.55 0.91
C ALA A 37 -0.57 8.36 2.23
N SER A 38 -0.23 9.47 2.89
CA SER A 38 0.52 9.49 4.14
C SER A 38 -0.38 9.34 5.37
N PHE A 39 0.21 8.84 6.47
CA PHE A 39 -0.39 8.88 7.79
C PHE A 39 -0.27 10.28 8.38
N VAL A 40 -1.35 10.80 8.95
CA VAL A 40 -1.42 12.16 9.52
C VAL A 40 -1.42 12.17 11.06
N GLY A 41 -1.65 11.01 11.69
CA GLY A 41 -1.70 10.87 13.14
C GLY A 41 -3.08 11.17 13.73
N SER A 42 -3.32 10.59 14.91
CA SER A 42 -4.64 10.71 15.58
C SER A 42 -4.97 12.13 16.03
N GLU A 43 -3.95 12.95 16.28
CA GLU A 43 -4.11 14.35 16.71
C GLU A 43 -4.89 15.14 15.65
N THR A 44 -4.49 15.01 14.38
CA THR A 44 -5.16 15.64 13.23
C THR A 44 -6.60 15.16 13.09
N CYS A 45 -6.88 13.87 13.33
CA CYS A 45 -8.24 13.34 13.29
C CYS A 45 -9.13 14.02 14.34
N LEU A 46 -8.60 14.24 15.54
CA LEU A 46 -9.35 14.78 16.68
C LEU A 46 -9.62 16.30 16.60
N GLU A 47 -8.97 17.01 15.68
CA GLU A 47 -9.31 18.42 15.39
C GLU A 47 -10.76 18.56 14.87
N CYS A 48 -11.26 17.57 14.13
CA CYS A 48 -12.63 17.52 13.62
C CYS A 48 -13.51 16.48 14.34
N HIS A 49 -12.92 15.38 14.82
CA HIS A 49 -13.61 14.23 15.41
C HIS A 49 -13.41 14.11 16.92
N GLU A 50 -13.34 15.23 17.65
CA GLU A 50 -13.11 15.28 19.10
C GLU A 50 -14.03 14.33 19.89
N GLN A 51 -15.31 14.27 19.53
CA GLN A 51 -16.31 13.44 20.19
C GLN A 51 -16.02 11.94 20.11
N HIS A 52 -15.19 11.51 19.17
CA HIS A 52 -14.83 10.11 19.00
C HIS A 52 -13.67 9.65 19.88
N ALA A 53 -12.94 10.58 20.52
CA ALA A 53 -11.79 10.26 21.37
C ALA A 53 -12.13 9.26 22.48
N GLU A 54 -13.26 9.46 23.16
CA GLU A 54 -13.66 8.59 24.28
C GLU A 54 -14.16 7.24 23.79
N THR A 55 -15.00 7.21 22.75
CA THR A 55 -15.46 5.95 22.15
C THR A 55 -14.31 5.12 21.57
N TYR A 56 -13.28 5.76 21.03
CA TYR A 56 -12.07 5.08 20.58
C TYR A 56 -11.36 4.38 21.74
N LYS A 57 -11.10 5.11 22.84
CA LYS A 57 -10.47 4.57 24.05
C LYS A 57 -11.25 3.40 24.66
N GLN A 58 -12.57 3.44 24.58
CA GLN A 58 -13.45 2.40 25.11
C GLN A 58 -13.59 1.19 24.17
N SER A 59 -13.07 1.25 22.94
CA SER A 59 -13.18 0.13 22.00
C SER A 59 -12.40 -1.10 22.46
N LEU A 60 -12.93 -2.30 22.18
CA LEU A 60 -12.26 -3.56 22.56
C LEU A 60 -10.90 -3.72 21.87
N HIS A 61 -10.77 -3.26 20.62
CA HIS A 61 -9.50 -3.30 19.89
C HIS A 61 -8.46 -2.40 20.58
N THR A 62 -8.83 -1.17 20.93
CA THR A 62 -7.92 -0.24 21.64
C THR A 62 -7.49 -0.79 23.00
N GLN A 63 -8.42 -1.34 23.79
CA GLN A 63 -8.09 -1.96 25.08
C GLN A 63 -7.17 -3.18 24.91
N ALA A 64 -7.40 -4.01 23.90
CA ALA A 64 -6.53 -5.14 23.60
C ALA A 64 -5.11 -4.68 23.22
N TRP A 65 -4.97 -3.66 22.37
CA TRP A 65 -3.67 -3.10 22.00
C TRP A 65 -2.95 -2.45 23.19
N GLN A 66 -3.68 -1.74 24.05
CA GLN A 66 -3.14 -1.20 25.30
C GLN A 66 -2.62 -2.29 26.23
N SER A 67 -3.24 -3.47 26.23
CA SER A 67 -2.79 -4.60 27.05
C SER A 67 -1.48 -5.23 26.56
N ILE A 68 -1.17 -5.15 25.27
CA ILE A 68 0.02 -5.76 24.65
C ILE A 68 1.14 -4.74 24.36
N GLY A 69 0.82 -3.44 24.30
CA GLY A 69 1.76 -2.36 24.03
C GLY A 69 2.39 -2.38 22.62
N GLY A 70 3.40 -1.53 22.42
CA GLY A 70 4.21 -1.49 21.20
C GLY A 70 3.62 -0.64 20.07
N GLN A 71 4.05 -0.95 18.83
CA GLN A 71 3.77 -0.16 17.62
C GLN A 71 2.28 0.06 17.31
N TYR A 72 1.39 -0.78 17.86
CA TYR A 72 -0.05 -0.67 17.67
C TYR A 72 -0.68 0.52 18.43
N LEU A 73 0.02 1.07 19.43
CA LEU A 73 -0.42 2.28 20.13
C LEU A 73 -0.24 3.54 19.29
N GLU A 74 0.80 3.57 18.45
CA GLU A 74 1.20 4.74 17.67
C GLU A 74 0.29 4.97 16.45
N SER A 75 -0.35 3.91 15.95
CA SER A 75 -1.17 3.97 14.74
C SER A 75 -2.58 4.53 14.98
N GLY A 76 -3.08 4.49 16.21
CA GLY A 76 -4.28 5.21 16.63
C GLY A 76 -5.52 5.01 15.74
N CYS A 77 -6.15 6.11 15.32
CA CYS A 77 -7.30 6.12 14.39
C CYS A 77 -6.98 5.38 13.08
N GLU A 78 -5.78 5.58 12.55
CA GLU A 78 -5.35 5.09 11.25
C GLU A 78 -5.03 3.57 11.26
N SER A 79 -4.95 2.96 12.45
CA SER A 79 -4.86 1.49 12.62
C SER A 79 -5.99 0.74 11.93
N CYS A 80 -7.18 1.34 11.89
CA CYS A 80 -8.36 0.81 11.22
C CYS A 80 -8.70 1.61 9.97
N HIS A 81 -8.55 2.93 10.04
CA HIS A 81 -9.00 3.85 9.00
C HIS A 81 -8.02 3.98 7.81
N GLY A 82 -6.79 3.46 7.94
CA GLY A 82 -5.74 3.62 6.93
C GLY A 82 -5.15 5.04 6.90
N PRO A 83 -4.26 5.35 5.94
CA PRO A 83 -3.64 6.67 5.83
C PRO A 83 -4.68 7.77 5.57
N GLY A 84 -4.69 8.81 6.41
CA GLY A 84 -5.72 9.85 6.41
C GLY A 84 -5.50 11.05 5.50
N GLU A 85 -4.32 11.20 4.89
CA GLU A 85 -3.93 12.41 4.14
C GLU A 85 -4.98 12.87 3.12
N LYS A 86 -5.42 11.98 2.22
CA LYS A 86 -6.42 12.33 1.19
C LYS A 86 -7.75 12.78 1.78
N HIS A 87 -8.19 12.15 2.87
CA HIS A 87 -9.41 12.51 3.54
C HIS A 87 -9.31 13.87 4.24
N VAL A 88 -8.15 14.19 4.84
CA VAL A 88 -7.92 15.50 5.44
C VAL A 88 -7.93 16.60 4.36
N GLU A 89 -7.35 16.34 3.19
CA GLU A 89 -7.33 17.29 2.08
C GLU A 89 -8.71 17.49 1.43
N SER A 90 -9.44 16.41 1.17
CA SER A 90 -10.72 16.47 0.45
C SER A 90 -11.91 16.73 1.35
N ASN A 91 -11.80 16.38 2.64
CA ASN A 91 -12.90 16.29 3.60
C ASN A 91 -14.06 15.39 3.12
N ASP A 92 -13.78 14.43 2.22
CA ASP A 92 -14.74 13.44 1.73
C ASP A 92 -14.52 12.11 2.44
N LYS A 93 -15.59 11.54 3.00
CA LYS A 93 -15.56 10.20 3.61
C LYS A 93 -15.21 9.10 2.61
N ALA A 94 -15.35 9.34 1.30
CA ALA A 94 -14.97 8.39 0.27
C ALA A 94 -13.45 8.13 0.23
N ASP A 95 -12.65 9.06 0.75
CA ASP A 95 -11.19 8.99 0.77
C ASP A 95 -10.60 8.39 2.05
N ILE A 96 -11.44 7.83 2.93
CA ILE A 96 -11.02 7.12 4.15
C ILE A 96 -11.79 5.80 4.29
N ILE A 97 -11.18 4.81 4.92
CA ILE A 97 -11.92 3.62 5.36
C ILE A 97 -12.91 4.06 6.44
N TYR A 98 -14.17 3.63 6.36
CA TYR A 98 -15.15 3.84 7.43
C TYR A 98 -16.10 2.65 7.52
N TYR A 99 -16.67 2.44 8.71
CA TYR A 99 -17.40 1.21 9.03
C TYR A 99 -18.93 1.39 9.14
N SER A 100 -19.47 2.50 8.63
CA SER A 100 -20.91 2.74 8.58
C SER A 100 -21.53 2.34 7.22
N GLY A 101 -22.69 1.68 7.25
CA GLY A 101 -23.47 1.35 6.05
C GLY A 101 -22.94 0.17 5.21
N LYS A 102 -23.19 0.20 3.90
CA LYS A 102 -22.89 -0.92 2.96
C LYS A 102 -21.38 -1.18 2.72
N ASN A 103 -20.51 -0.29 3.19
CA ASN A 103 -19.06 -0.38 2.96
C ASN A 103 -18.31 -1.12 4.07
N ALA A 104 -18.95 -1.42 5.20
CA ALA A 104 -18.33 -2.20 6.27
C ALA A 104 -17.86 -3.59 5.79
N SER A 105 -18.60 -4.21 4.86
CA SER A 105 -18.23 -5.50 4.24
C SER A 105 -17.10 -5.39 3.22
N GLY A 106 -16.87 -4.22 2.64
CA GLY A 106 -15.78 -3.98 1.68
C GLY A 106 -14.43 -3.71 2.36
N ASN A 107 -14.44 -3.33 3.63
CA ASN A 107 -13.27 -2.88 4.38
C ASN A 107 -12.68 -3.99 5.28
N THR A 108 -12.89 -5.26 4.93
CA THR A 108 -12.37 -6.41 5.68
C THR A 108 -10.84 -6.48 5.71
N GLY A 109 -10.17 -5.82 4.75
CA GLY A 109 -8.70 -5.76 4.71
C GLY A 109 -8.08 -5.21 6.00
N ALA A 110 -8.73 -4.22 6.63
CA ALA A 110 -8.26 -3.67 7.91
C ALA A 110 -8.32 -4.69 9.05
N CYS A 111 -9.34 -5.55 9.07
CA CYS A 111 -9.44 -6.63 10.05
C CYS A 111 -8.33 -7.66 9.87
N LEU A 112 -8.08 -8.04 8.61
CA LEU A 112 -7.09 -9.06 8.22
C LEU A 112 -5.65 -8.59 8.30
N ALA A 113 -5.42 -7.29 8.58
CA ALA A 113 -4.08 -6.79 8.87
C ALA A 113 -3.52 -7.38 10.18
N CYS A 114 -4.39 -7.89 11.07
CA CYS A 114 -4.00 -8.44 12.37
C CYS A 114 -4.58 -9.84 12.68
N HIS A 115 -5.71 -10.23 12.10
CA HIS A 115 -6.41 -11.51 12.35
C HIS A 115 -6.39 -12.44 11.13
#